data_AF-A0A7C9RHB6-F1
#
_entry.id   AF-A0A7C9RHB6-F1
#
_cell.length_a   1.000
_cell.length_b   1.000
_cell.length_c   1.000
_cell.angle_alpha   90.00
_cell.angle_beta   90.00
_cell.angle_gamma   90.00
#
_symmetry.space_group_name_H-M   'P 1'
#
loop_
_entity.id
_entity.type
_entity.pdbx_description
1 polymer ?
#
loop_
_entity_poly.entity_id
_entity_poly.type
_entity_poly.pdbx_seq_one_letter_code
_entity_poly.pdbx_strand_id
1 'polypeptide(L)'
;MEKTIDLRTSVTELPTSGVSWAAIAAGALAALALTLVLLWFGTGMGFSVVSPWSDSGVSATTFKIGTGLYLVVVAMISSAIGGHIAGRLRTPWYGIHSNETYFRDTAQG
;
A
#
# COMPACT_ATOMS: atom_id res chain seq x y z
N MET A 1 7.84 -8.03 -59.16
CA MET A 1 7.67 -6.77 -58.39
C MET A 1 6.53 -7.00 -57.40
N GLU A 2 6.70 -7.91 -56.45
CA GLU A 2 5.73 -8.16 -55.38
C GLU A 2 6.39 -7.66 -54.10
N LYS A 3 6.24 -6.36 -53.82
CA LYS A 3 6.56 -5.82 -52.50
C LYS A 3 5.39 -6.25 -51.63
N THR A 4 5.42 -7.49 -51.16
CA THR A 4 4.54 -8.00 -50.11
C THR A 4 4.81 -7.15 -48.88
N ILE A 5 4.06 -6.07 -48.81
CA ILE A 5 3.78 -5.24 -47.66
C ILE A 5 3.82 -6.11 -46.41
N ASP A 6 4.94 -6.04 -45.69
CA ASP A 6 5.13 -6.50 -44.32
C ASP A 6 4.21 -5.70 -43.39
N LEU A 7 2.90 -5.86 -43.58
CA LEU A 7 1.87 -5.59 -42.60
C LEU A 7 1.89 -6.70 -41.55
N ARG A 8 3.07 -7.13 -41.12
CA ARG A 8 3.24 -7.61 -39.75
C ARG A 8 2.96 -6.39 -38.92
N THR A 9 1.68 -6.21 -38.62
CA THR A 9 1.15 -5.46 -37.49
C THR A 9 2.29 -5.03 -36.60
N SER A 10 2.75 -3.79 -36.78
CA SER A 10 3.44 -3.09 -35.71
C SER A 10 2.38 -2.98 -34.63
N VAL A 11 2.20 -4.07 -33.87
CA VAL A 11 1.61 -4.01 -32.55
C VAL A 11 2.57 -3.06 -31.86
N THR A 12 2.22 -1.78 -31.89
CA THR A 12 2.77 -0.83 -30.96
C THR A 12 2.42 -1.42 -29.62
N GLU A 13 3.33 -2.22 -29.05
CA GLU A 13 3.25 -2.62 -27.67
C GLU A 13 3.26 -1.31 -26.90
N LEU A 14 2.06 -0.82 -26.59
CA LEU A 14 1.90 0.31 -25.71
C LEU A 14 2.65 -0.09 -24.43
N PRO A 15 3.64 0.69 -23.98
CA PRO A 15 4.42 0.35 -22.81
C PRO A 15 3.43 0.18 -21.66
N THR A 16 3.16 -1.08 -21.29
CA THR A 16 2.33 -1.39 -20.15
C THR A 16 3.08 -0.82 -18.96
N SER A 17 2.49 0.19 -18.33
CA SER A 17 3.10 0.87 -17.20
C SER A 17 3.45 -0.17 -16.16
N GLY A 18 4.75 -0.31 -15.89
CA GLY A 18 5.25 -1.28 -14.93
C GLY A 18 4.83 -1.04 -13.49
N VAL A 19 4.22 0.13 -13.26
CA VAL A 19 3.74 0.61 -11.98
C VAL A 19 2.23 0.80 -12.08
N SER A 20 1.49 -0.02 -11.36
CA SER A 20 0.03 0.11 -11.26
C SER A 20 -0.34 1.27 -10.32
N TRP A 21 -0.47 2.49 -10.85
CA TRP A 21 -0.88 3.69 -10.08
C TRP A 21 -2.20 3.50 -9.33
N ALA A 22 -3.15 2.76 -9.90
CA ALA A 22 -4.41 2.43 -9.25
C ALA A 22 -4.22 1.58 -7.97
N ALA A 23 -3.26 0.64 -7.97
CA ALA A 23 -2.94 -0.17 -6.79
C ALA A 23 -2.37 0.68 -5.66
N ILE A 24 -1.49 1.62 -5.99
CA ILE A 24 -0.88 2.56 -5.03
C ILE A 24 -1.97 3.45 -4.42
N ALA A 25 -2.83 4.02 -5.26
CA ALA A 25 -3.95 4.85 -4.80
C ALA A 25 -4.91 4.08 -3.89
N ALA A 26 -5.27 2.85 -4.26
CA ALA A 26 -6.14 1.99 -3.46
C ALA A 26 -5.53 1.66 -2.08
N GLY A 27 -4.23 1.33 -2.03
CA GLY A 27 -3.54 1.10 -0.76
C GLY A 27 -3.45 2.35 0.12
N ALA A 28 -3.19 3.52 -0.48
CA ALA A 28 -3.14 4.79 0.24
C ALA A 28 -4.51 5.18 0.83
N LEU A 29 -5.59 5.01 0.05
CA LEU A 29 -6.97 5.22 0.50
C LEU A 29 -7.33 4.28 1.65
N ALA A 30 -6.95 3.00 1.55
CA ALA A 30 -7.20 2.03 2.62
C ALA A 30 -6.46 2.39 3.92
N ALA A 31 -5.19 2.81 3.82
CA ALA A 31 -4.43 3.31 4.97
C ALA A 31 -5.12 4.55 5.59
N LEU A 32 -5.48 5.54 4.78
CA LEU A 32 -6.17 6.75 5.26
C LEU A 32 -7.47 6.41 5.99
N ALA A 33 -8.31 5.56 5.42
CA ALA A 33 -9.55 5.12 6.04
C ALA A 33 -9.30 4.42 7.38
N LEU A 34 -8.31 3.53 7.45
CA LEU A 34 -7.98 2.82 8.69
C LEU A 34 -7.43 3.76 9.76
N THR A 35 -6.55 4.69 9.39
CA THR A 35 -6.05 5.73 10.28
C THR A 35 -7.20 6.53 10.87
N LEU A 36 -8.16 6.96 10.05
CA LEU A 36 -9.34 7.68 10.53
C LEU A 36 -10.15 6.85 11.52
N VAL A 37 -10.49 5.60 11.18
CA VAL A 37 -11.24 4.72 12.09
C VAL A 37 -10.53 4.56 13.44
N LEU A 38 -9.22 4.32 13.42
CA LEU A 38 -8.43 4.20 14.62
C LEU A 38 -8.38 5.52 15.41
N LEU A 39 -8.22 6.66 14.75
CA LEU A 39 -8.26 7.97 15.42
C LEU A 39 -9.59 8.18 16.18
N TRP A 40 -10.72 7.90 15.54
CA TRP A 40 -12.02 8.04 16.18
C TRP A 40 -12.15 7.12 17.38
N PHE A 41 -11.71 5.87 17.25
CA PHE A 41 -11.68 4.91 18.35
C PHE A 41 -10.78 5.38 19.51
N GLY A 42 -9.59 5.88 19.19
CA GLY A 42 -8.64 6.42 20.16
C GLY A 42 -9.18 7.64 20.91
N THR A 43 -9.89 8.54 20.22
CA THR A 43 -10.53 9.70 20.86
C THR A 43 -11.64 9.26 21.83
N GLY A 44 -12.46 8.26 21.47
CA GLY A 44 -13.48 7.71 22.34
C GLY A 44 -12.90 7.07 23.61
N MET A 45 -11.80 6.30 23.47
CA MET A 45 -11.08 5.77 24.63
C MET A 45 -10.43 6.88 25.45
N GLY A 46 -9.80 7.87 24.82
CA GLY A 46 -9.15 9.00 25.49
C GLY A 46 -10.11 9.86 26.32
N PHE A 47 -11.32 10.13 25.82
CA PHE A 47 -12.36 10.82 26.60
C PHE A 47 -12.91 10.00 27.75
N SER A 48 -12.81 8.67 27.71
CA SER A 48 -13.29 7.80 28.79
C SER A 48 -12.39 7.82 30.04
N VAL A 49 -11.10 8.13 29.89
CA VAL A 49 -10.12 8.16 31.00
C VAL A 49 -9.75 9.57 31.49
N VAL A 50 -10.14 10.62 30.76
CA VAL A 50 -9.91 12.02 31.16
C VAL A 50 -11.13 12.54 31.93
N SER A 51 -11.01 12.63 33.26
CA SER A 51 -11.98 13.37 34.07
C SER A 51 -11.80 14.88 33.85
N PRO A 52 -12.88 15.65 33.59
CA PRO A 52 -12.82 17.10 33.48
C PRO A 52 -12.72 17.82 34.85
N TRP A 53 -12.83 17.10 35.98
CA TRP A 53 -12.76 17.66 37.33
C TRP A 53 -11.33 17.58 37.86
N SER A 54 -10.81 18.73 38.32
CA SER A 54 -9.39 18.99 38.60
C SER A 54 -8.65 18.03 39.53
N ASP A 55 -9.35 17.23 40.35
CA ASP A 55 -8.74 16.40 41.39
C ASP A 55 -8.83 14.89 41.14
N SER A 56 -9.26 14.44 39.96
CA SER A 56 -9.45 12.99 39.69
C SER A 56 -9.15 12.59 38.24
N GLY A 57 -8.14 13.21 37.61
CA GLY A 57 -7.69 12.89 36.25
C GLY A 57 -6.32 12.21 36.20
N VAL A 58 -6.06 11.45 35.12
CA VAL A 58 -4.72 10.95 34.80
C VAL A 58 -3.75 12.12 34.59
N SER A 59 -2.54 12.02 35.15
CA SER A 59 -1.48 13.02 34.96
C SER A 59 -1.24 13.34 33.48
N ALA A 60 -1.10 14.63 33.15
CA ALA A 60 -0.88 15.10 31.78
C ALA A 60 0.34 14.44 31.11
N THR A 61 1.35 14.04 31.87
CA THR A 61 2.54 13.36 31.35
C THR A 61 2.21 11.94 30.87
N THR A 62 1.46 11.17 31.65
CA THR A 62 1.02 9.82 31.28
C THR A 62 0.11 9.85 30.07
N PHE A 63 -0.80 10.84 30.00
CA PHE A 63 -1.67 11.03 28.84
C PHE A 63 -0.89 11.34 27.56
N LYS A 64 0.12 12.21 27.62
CA LYS A 64 0.99 12.53 26.48
C LYS A 64 1.75 11.30 25.98
N ILE A 65 2.36 10.52 26.88
CA ILE A 65 3.13 9.33 26.53
C ILE A 65 2.21 8.26 25.94
N GLY A 66 1.05 8.01 26.58
CA GLY A 66 0.06 7.03 26.11
C GLY A 66 -0.50 7.38 24.74
N THR A 67 -0.86 8.65 24.52
CA THR A 67 -1.34 9.13 23.21
C THR A 67 -0.24 9.05 22.15
N GLY A 68 1.00 9.39 22.49
CA GLY A 68 2.14 9.25 21.59
C GLY A 68 2.37 7.81 21.14
N LEU A 69 2.39 6.87 22.10
CA LEU A 69 2.54 5.43 21.80
C LEU A 69 1.37 4.91 20.97
N TYR A 70 0.15 5.34 21.29
CA TYR A 70 -1.05 4.99 20.53
C TYR A 70 -0.95 5.42 19.07
N LEU A 71 -0.54 6.66 18.80
CA LEU A 71 -0.38 7.17 17.43
C LEU A 71 0.67 6.39 16.63
N VAL A 72 1.77 5.97 17.27
CA VAL A 72 2.78 5.11 16.63
C VAL A 72 2.19 3.76 16.23
N VAL A 73 1.41 3.14 17.11
CA VAL A 73 0.73 1.87 16.82
C VAL A 73 -0.27 2.03 15.67
N VAL A 74 -1.07 3.10 15.67
CA VAL A 74 -2.01 3.40 14.58
C VAL A 74 -1.28 3.56 13.25
N ALA A 75 -0.17 4.31 13.23
CA ALA A 75 0.62 4.53 12.03
C ALA A 75 1.22 3.21 11.50
N MET A 76 1.72 2.35 12.39
CA MET A 76 2.27 1.03 12.04
C MET A 76 1.21 0.13 11.40
N ILE A 77 0.04 -0.01 12.04
CA ILE A 77 -1.04 -0.88 11.55
C ILE A 77 -1.59 -0.36 10.21
N SER A 78 -1.82 0.95 10.11
CA SER A 78 -2.33 1.58 8.89
C SER A 78 -1.37 1.43 7.71
N SER A 79 -0.09 1.69 7.93
CA SER A 79 0.95 1.55 6.90
C SER A 79 1.09 0.10 6.44
N ALA A 80 1.08 -0.86 7.36
CA ALA A 80 1.16 -2.28 7.04
C ALA A 80 -0.01 -2.74 6.16
N ILE A 81 -1.24 -2.34 6.49
CA ILE A 81 -2.43 -2.75 5.73
C ILE A 81 -2.50 -2.05 4.37
N GLY A 82 -2.26 -0.74 4.31
CA GLY A 82 -2.24 -0.02 3.04
C GLY A 82 -1.14 -0.51 2.09
N GLY A 83 0.05 -0.78 2.62
CA GLY A 83 1.16 -1.37 1.87
C GLY A 83 0.87 -2.79 1.38
N HIS A 84 0.21 -3.61 2.20
CA HIS A 84 -0.21 -4.96 1.80
C HIS A 84 -1.22 -4.93 0.65
N ILE A 85 -2.22 -4.03 0.72
CA ILE A 85 -3.22 -3.86 -0.35
C ILE A 85 -2.55 -3.35 -1.64
N ALA A 86 -1.66 -2.36 -1.55
CA ALA A 86 -0.90 -1.86 -2.70
C ALA A 86 -0.03 -2.96 -3.33
N GLY A 87 0.63 -3.78 -2.51
CA GLY A 87 1.46 -4.89 -2.97
C GLY A 87 0.66 -6.00 -3.65
N ARG A 88 -0.56 -6.30 -3.17
CA ARG A 88 -1.42 -7.35 -3.75
C ARG A 88 -2.13 -6.92 -5.03
N LEU A 89 -2.41 -5.63 -5.19
CA LEU A 89 -3.00 -5.09 -6.42
C LEU A 89 -1.95 -4.84 -7.52
N ARG A 90 -0.66 -5.08 -7.23
CA ARG A 90 0.40 -5.06 -8.24
C ARG A 90 0.10 -6.13 -9.29
N THR A 91 -0.11 -5.68 -10.52
CA THR A 91 -0.28 -6.56 -11.69
C THR A 91 0.97 -7.43 -11.88
N PRO A 92 0.83 -8.78 -11.94
CA PRO A 92 1.95 -9.66 -12.21
C PRO A 92 2.47 -9.41 -13.63
N TRP A 93 3.79 -9.26 -13.76
CA TRP A 93 4.47 -9.12 -15.04
C TRP A 93 4.52 -10.48 -15.74
N TYR A 94 3.42 -10.89 -16.38
CA TYR A 94 3.38 -12.14 -17.15
C TYR A 94 4.02 -12.02 -18.55
N GLY A 95 4.55 -10.85 -18.91
CA GLY A 95 4.81 -10.53 -20.31
C GLY A 95 6.24 -10.55 -20.83
N ILE A 96 7.30 -10.56 -20.00
CA ILE A 96 8.59 -10.04 -20.53
C ILE A 96 9.63 -11.10 -20.92
N HIS A 97 9.73 -12.29 -20.31
CA HIS A 97 10.90 -13.14 -20.61
C HIS A 97 10.69 -14.66 -20.48
N SER A 98 9.53 -15.22 -20.84
CA SER A 98 9.38 -16.70 -20.92
C SER A 98 10.44 -17.34 -21.83
N ASN A 99 10.85 -16.59 -22.86
CA ASN A 99 11.84 -16.99 -23.84
C ASN A 99 13.25 -16.98 -23.23
N GLU A 100 13.56 -16.01 -22.37
CA GLU A 100 14.91 -15.87 -21.79
C GLU A 100 15.17 -16.87 -20.66
N THR A 101 14.15 -17.24 -19.87
CA THR A 101 14.29 -18.31 -18.88
C THR A 101 14.58 -19.65 -19.57
N TYR A 102 13.89 -19.96 -20.66
CA TYR A 102 14.15 -21.16 -21.46
C TYR A 102 15.55 -21.14 -22.11
N PHE A 103 16.02 -19.98 -22.58
CA PHE A 103 17.39 -19.82 -23.09
C PHE A 103 18.47 -20.01 -22.02
N ARG A 104 18.25 -19.55 -20.79
CA ARG A 104 19.20 -19.73 -19.69
C ARG A 104 19.26 -21.18 -19.21
N ASP A 105 18.10 -21.83 -19.13
CA ASP A 105 17.99 -23.23 -18.68
C ASP A 105 18.48 -24.24 -19.75
N THR A 106 18.50 -23.86 -21.03
CA THR A 106 19.08 -24.69 -22.12
C THR A 106 20.54 -24.34 -22.45
N ALA A 107 21.03 -23.17 -22.03
CA ALA A 107 22.44 -22.77 -22.20
C ALA A 107 23.38 -23.36 -21.13
N GLN A 108 22.82 -23.89 -20.04
CA GLN A 108 23.56 -24.60 -18.99
C GLN A 108 23.14 -26.09 -19.07
N GLY A 109 23.77 -26.82 -19.98
CA GLY A 109 23.41 -28.20 -20.36
C GLY A 109 23.50 -29.26 -19.26
#